data_AF-A0A956CQ22-F1
#
_entry.id   AF-A0A956CQ22-F1
#
_cell.length_a   1.000
_cell.length_b   1.000
_cell.length_c   1.000
_cell.angle_alpha   90.00
_cell.angle_beta   90.00
_cell.angle_gamma   90.00
#
_symmetry.space_group_name_H-M   'P 1'
#
loop_
_entity.id
_entity.type
_entity.pdbx_description
1 polymer ?
#
loop_
_entity_poly.entity_id
_entity_poly.type
_entity_poly.pdbx_seq_one_letter_code
_entity_poly.pdbx_strand_id
1 'polypeptide(L)'
;MPVFEHMAHYDYGALHLRRDAATGLEAIIAVHDNRLGPALGGCRFIHYDTEDAALVDAIRLARGMTYKAAVAGLPHGGGKSVIIRPRKEFDRAALFRAFGRFLEELGGLYITAEDSGT
;
A
#
# COMPACT_ATOMS: atom_id res chain seq x y z
N MET A 1 -17.05 3.44 2.28
CA MET A 1 -16.56 4.82 2.59
C MET A 1 -16.48 5.67 1.30
N PRO A 2 -16.82 6.98 1.29
CA PRO A 2 -16.61 7.83 0.11
C PRO A 2 -15.12 8.16 -0.09
N VAL A 3 -14.43 7.34 -0.89
CA VAL A 3 -12.96 7.37 -1.02
C VAL A 3 -12.40 8.72 -1.47
N PHE A 4 -13.04 9.38 -2.45
CA PHE A 4 -12.57 10.67 -2.95
C PHE A 4 -12.71 11.80 -1.93
N GLU A 5 -13.76 11.77 -1.10
CA GLU A 5 -13.91 12.75 -0.01
C GLU A 5 -12.77 12.59 1.01
N HIS A 6 -12.42 11.36 1.36
CA HIS A 6 -11.33 11.10 2.29
C HIS A 6 -9.96 11.46 1.69
N MET A 7 -9.76 11.17 0.40
CA MET A 7 -8.55 11.58 -0.32
C MET A 7 -8.42 13.09 -0.39
N ALA A 8 -9.50 13.82 -0.68
CA ALA A 8 -9.52 15.28 -0.72
C ALA A 8 -9.30 15.91 0.66
N HIS A 9 -9.90 15.34 1.71
CA HIS A 9 -9.78 15.87 3.07
C HIS A 9 -8.34 15.87 3.61
N TYR A 10 -7.51 14.93 3.15
CA TYR A 10 -6.11 14.79 3.57
C TYR A 10 -5.10 14.92 2.43
N ASP A 11 -5.51 15.38 1.25
CA ASP A 11 -4.65 15.62 0.09
C ASP A 11 -3.82 14.39 -0.36
N TYR A 12 -4.46 13.23 -0.50
CA TYR A 12 -3.78 12.02 -1.00
C TYR A 12 -3.45 12.14 -2.49
N GLY A 13 -2.20 11.86 -2.83
CA GLY A 13 -1.73 11.85 -4.22
C GLY A 13 -2.33 10.72 -5.06
N ALA A 14 -2.31 9.47 -4.58
CA ALA A 14 -2.78 8.34 -5.38
C ALA A 14 -3.21 7.12 -4.54
N LEU A 15 -4.12 6.34 -5.13
CA LEU A 15 -4.53 5.03 -4.63
C LEU A 15 -4.52 4.04 -5.80
N HIS A 16 -3.77 2.95 -5.65
CA HIS A 16 -3.64 1.91 -6.66
C HIS A 16 -4.17 0.59 -6.10
N LEU A 17 -5.06 -0.07 -6.86
CA LEU A 17 -5.60 -1.38 -6.51
C LEU A 17 -5.15 -2.40 -7.55
N ARG A 18 -4.76 -3.59 -7.09
CA ARG A 18 -4.39 -4.71 -7.95
C ARG A 18 -5.12 -5.96 -7.51
N ARG A 19 -5.72 -6.63 -8.49
CA ARG A 19 -6.23 -7.99 -8.37
C ARG A 19 -5.54 -8.89 -9.37
N ASP A 20 -5.02 -10.02 -8.92
CA ASP A 20 -4.54 -11.10 -9.78
C ASP A 20 -5.25 -12.40 -9.39
N ALA A 21 -6.16 -12.85 -10.25
CA ALA A 21 -6.99 -14.01 -9.97
C ALA A 21 -6.18 -15.32 -9.95
N ALA A 22 -5.07 -15.40 -10.70
CA ALA A 22 -4.25 -16.60 -10.80
C ALA A 22 -3.47 -16.88 -9.50
N THR A 23 -2.95 -15.84 -8.84
CA THR A 23 -2.24 -15.95 -7.57
C THR A 23 -3.12 -15.66 -6.35
N GLY A 24 -4.34 -15.14 -6.56
CA GLY A 24 -5.22 -14.66 -5.50
C GLY A 24 -4.74 -13.35 -4.86
N LEU A 25 -3.95 -12.54 -5.57
CA LEU A 25 -3.48 -11.25 -5.05
C LEU A 25 -4.64 -10.25 -5.01
N GLU A 26 -4.86 -9.66 -3.84
CA GLU A 26 -5.69 -8.46 -3.66
C GLU A 26 -4.87 -7.47 -2.84
N ALA A 27 -4.37 -6.42 -3.51
CA ALA A 27 -3.44 -5.47 -2.94
C ALA A 27 -3.89 -4.02 -3.15
N ILE A 28 -3.63 -3.20 -2.14
CA ILE A 28 -3.87 -1.76 -2.13
C ILE A 28 -2.54 -1.08 -1.86
N ILE A 29 -2.14 -0.14 -2.71
CA ILE A 29 -1.02 0.77 -2.49
C ILE A 29 -1.58 2.18 -2.38
N ALA A 30 -1.45 2.78 -1.20
CA ALA A 30 -1.81 4.17 -0.96
C ALA A 30 -0.53 5.02 -0.94
N VAL A 31 -0.50 6.08 -1.74
CA VAL A 31 0.53 7.11 -1.72
C VAL A 31 -0.13 8.38 -1.22
N HIS A 32 0.24 8.80 -0.01
CA HIS A 32 -0.29 10.03 0.57
C HIS A 32 0.42 11.24 -0.04
N ASP A 33 1.74 11.28 0.03
CA ASP A 33 2.55 12.42 -0.44
C ASP A 33 3.89 11.92 -0.97
N ASN A 34 4.38 12.49 -2.07
CA ASN A 34 5.67 12.19 -2.69
C ASN A 34 6.49 13.47 -3.03
N ARG A 35 6.19 14.62 -2.41
CA ARG A 35 6.86 15.90 -2.70
C ARG A 35 8.35 15.91 -2.36
N LEU A 36 8.76 15.14 -1.35
CA LEU A 36 10.16 15.04 -0.93
C LEU A 36 10.95 13.94 -1.67
N GLY A 37 10.27 13.13 -2.49
CA GLY A 37 10.84 11.98 -3.18
C GLY A 37 9.86 10.79 -3.24
N PRO A 38 10.32 9.63 -3.74
CA PRO A 38 9.52 8.40 -3.79
C PRO A 38 8.85 8.08 -2.45
N ALA A 39 7.61 7.60 -2.50
CA ALA A 39 6.87 7.24 -1.30
C ALA A 39 7.46 5.96 -0.70
N LEU A 40 7.86 5.99 0.58
CA LEU A 40 8.40 4.82 1.28
C LEU A 40 7.37 4.28 2.29
N GLY A 41 7.24 2.96 2.38
CA GLY A 41 6.54 2.32 3.50
C GLY A 41 6.42 0.80 3.37
N GLY A 42 6.22 0.10 4.48
CA GLY A 42 6.18 -1.37 4.47
C GLY A 42 4.91 -1.96 3.85
N CYS A 43 4.99 -3.20 3.39
CA CYS A 43 3.89 -4.03 2.92
C CYS A 43 3.31 -4.84 4.08
N ARG A 44 2.03 -4.62 4.39
CA ARG A 44 1.31 -5.41 5.40
C ARG A 44 0.59 -6.57 4.75
N PHE A 45 0.72 -7.77 5.31
CA PHE A 45 0.09 -8.98 4.79
C PHE A 45 -0.71 -9.69 5.90
N ILE A 46 -1.96 -9.26 6.10
CA ILE A 46 -2.84 -9.78 7.15
C ILE A 46 -4.24 -10.05 6.60
N HIS A 47 -5.06 -10.76 7.38
CA HIS A 47 -6.49 -10.88 7.06
C HIS A 47 -7.22 -9.60 7.41
N TYR A 48 -8.19 -9.24 6.57
CA TYR A 48 -9.19 -8.21 6.86
C TYR A 48 -10.57 -8.85 6.78
N ASP A 49 -11.51 -8.34 7.58
CA ASP A 49 -12.90 -8.81 7.54
C ASP A 49 -13.66 -8.21 6.36
N THR A 50 -13.26 -7.02 5.90
CA THR A 50 -13.86 -6.32 4.75
C THR A 50 -12.79 -5.60 3.93
N GLU A 51 -13.09 -5.36 2.65
CA GLU A 51 -12.26 -4.54 1.75
C GLU A 51 -12.15 -3.09 2.27
N ASP A 52 -13.24 -2.54 2.81
CA ASP A 52 -13.27 -1.21 3.42
C ASP A 52 -12.27 -1.09 4.58
N ALA A 53 -12.12 -2.14 5.41
CA ALA A 53 -11.14 -2.15 6.49
C ALA A 53 -9.68 -2.14 5.97
N ALA A 54 -9.40 -2.88 4.89
CA ALA A 54 -8.08 -2.87 4.25
C ALA A 54 -7.77 -1.50 3.63
N LEU A 55 -8.76 -0.89 2.97
CA LEU A 55 -8.63 0.44 2.37
C LEU A 55 -8.35 1.52 3.41
N VAL A 56 -9.12 1.54 4.51
CA VAL A 56 -8.92 2.49 5.61
C VAL A 56 -7.53 2.31 6.23
N ASP A 57 -7.07 1.09 6.43
CA ASP A 57 -5.74 0.83 7.00
C ASP A 57 -4.62 1.31 6.07
N ALA A 58 -4.69 1.01 4.77
CA ALA A 58 -3.72 1.45 3.78
C ALA A 58 -3.60 2.98 3.74
N ILE A 59 -4.73 3.67 3.60
CA ILE A 59 -4.80 5.13 3.54
C ILE A 59 -4.23 5.71 4.85
N ARG A 60 -4.79 5.35 6.02
CA ARG A 60 -4.37 5.88 7.32
C ARG A 60 -2.86 5.72 7.59
N LEU A 61 -2.29 4.57 7.26
CA LEU A 61 -0.87 4.30 7.48
C LEU A 61 0.06 5.03 6.49
N ALA A 62 -0.34 5.20 5.23
CA ALA A 62 0.44 5.97 4.25
C ALA A 62 0.65 7.43 4.69
N ARG A 63 -0.39 8.04 5.25
CA ARG A 63 -0.30 9.37 5.87
C ARG A 63 0.65 9.38 7.06
N GLY A 64 0.57 8.38 7.93
CA GLY A 64 1.54 8.21 9.02
C GLY A 64 2.99 8.13 8.54
N MET A 65 3.24 7.41 7.44
CA MET A 65 4.58 7.32 6.83
C MET A 65 5.07 8.66 6.28
N THR A 66 4.19 9.52 5.77
CA THR A 66 4.56 10.86 5.29
C THR A 66 5.13 11.69 6.44
N TYR A 67 4.41 11.76 7.56
CA TYR A 67 4.89 12.48 8.74
C TYR A 67 6.16 11.84 9.31
N LYS A 68 6.24 10.51 9.35
CA LYS A 68 7.42 9.81 9.84
C LYS A 68 8.67 10.15 9.02
N ALA A 69 8.58 10.11 7.69
CA ALA A 69 9.69 10.46 6.80
C ALA A 69 10.09 11.93 6.94
N ALA A 70 9.11 12.84 6.98
CA ALA A 70 9.34 14.28 7.11
C ALA A 70 10.01 14.64 8.44
N VAL A 71 9.51 14.13 9.57
CA VAL A 71 10.09 14.40 10.91
C VAL A 71 11.48 13.77 11.05
N ALA A 72 11.74 12.66 10.34
CA ALA A 72 13.06 12.04 10.30
C ALA A 72 14.04 12.72 9.32
N GLY A 73 13.62 13.76 8.59
CA GLY A 73 14.46 14.46 7.61
C GLY A 73 14.87 13.60 6.41
N LEU A 74 14.07 12.57 6.07
CA LEU A 74 14.35 11.68 4.96
C LEU A 74 13.84 12.27 3.63
N PRO A 75 14.56 12.09 2.50
CA PRO A 75 14.13 12.55 1.18
C PRO A 75 13.10 11.60 0.56
N HIS A 76 12.03 11.33 1.30
CA HIS A 76 11.00 10.38 0.92
C HIS A 76 9.61 10.91 1.26
N GLY A 77 8.66 10.55 0.40
CA GLY A 77 7.24 10.64 0.69
C GLY A 77 6.75 9.53 1.63
N GLY A 78 5.43 9.48 1.83
CA GLY A 78 4.78 8.42 2.61
C GLY A 78 3.84 7.58 1.78
N GLY A 79 4.12 6.28 1.75
CA GLY A 79 3.26 5.29 1.13
C GLY A 79 2.95 4.14 2.07
N LYS A 80 1.99 3.31 1.69
CA LYS A 80 1.70 2.05 2.35
C LYS A 80 1.15 1.05 1.36
N SER A 81 1.57 -0.20 1.50
CA SER A 81 0.87 -1.31 0.86
C SER A 81 0.22 -2.23 1.89
N VAL A 82 -0.95 -2.71 1.52
CA VAL A 82 -1.71 -3.74 2.23
C VAL A 82 -2.06 -4.80 1.21
N ILE A 83 -1.78 -6.06 1.54
CA ILE A 83 -2.25 -7.22 0.81
C ILE A 83 -3.23 -7.94 1.72
N ILE A 84 -4.45 -8.17 1.22
CA ILE A 84 -5.45 -8.95 1.93
C ILE A 84 -5.04 -10.41 1.83
N ARG A 85 -4.60 -10.99 2.95
CA ARG A 85 -4.13 -12.38 2.99
C ARG A 85 -5.27 -13.35 2.61
N PRO A 86 -5.11 -14.18 1.57
CA PRO A 86 -6.14 -15.16 1.21
C PRO A 86 -6.41 -16.14 2.35
N ARG A 87 -7.69 -16.53 2.51
CA ARG A 87 -8.12 -17.52 3.53
C ARG A 87 -8.03 -18.97 3.03
N LYS A 88 -8.03 -19.16 1.72
CA LYS A 88 -7.87 -20.47 1.07
C LYS A 88 -6.39 -20.77 0.88
N GLU A 89 -6.05 -21.96 0.39
CA GLU A 89 -4.69 -22.28 -0.02
C GLU A 89 -4.25 -21.39 -1.19
N PHE A 90 -2.99 -20.95 -1.18
CA PHE A 90 -2.39 -20.12 -2.22
C PHE A 90 -0.87 -20.34 -2.25
N ASP A 91 -0.25 -20.12 -3.42
CA ASP A 91 1.20 -20.07 -3.53
C ASP A 91 1.71 -18.68 -3.11
N ARG A 92 2.35 -18.61 -1.94
CA ARG A 92 2.92 -17.38 -1.40
C ARG A 92 3.97 -16.77 -2.34
N ALA A 93 4.84 -17.58 -2.93
CA ALA A 93 5.90 -17.07 -3.80
C ALA A 93 5.33 -16.49 -5.10
N ALA A 94 4.35 -17.17 -5.71
CA ALA A 94 3.67 -16.65 -6.89
C ALA A 94 2.94 -15.33 -6.60
N LEU A 95 2.24 -15.25 -5.46
CA LEU A 95 1.54 -14.04 -5.02
C LEU A 95 2.49 -12.86 -4.83
N PHE A 96 3.62 -13.03 -4.14
CA PHE A 96 4.59 -11.95 -3.96
C PHE A 96 5.31 -11.58 -5.27
N ARG A 97 5.51 -12.52 -6.20
CA ARG A 97 5.99 -12.19 -7.56
C ARG A 97 4.98 -11.32 -8.32
N ALA A 98 3.68 -11.59 -8.17
CA ALA A 98 2.63 -10.74 -8.75
C ALA A 98 2.63 -9.33 -8.11
N PHE A 99 2.80 -9.26 -6.78
CA PHE A 99 2.95 -7.97 -6.09
C PHE A 99 4.20 -7.21 -6.55
N GLY A 100 5.33 -7.89 -6.76
CA GLY A 100 6.55 -7.29 -7.30
C GLY A 100 6.36 -6.68 -8.68
N ARG A 101 5.63 -7.35 -9.59
CA ARG A 101 5.27 -6.77 -10.90
C ARG A 101 4.40 -5.52 -10.76
N PHE A 102 3.47 -5.53 -9.81
CA PHE A 102 2.64 -4.36 -9.53
C PHE A 102 3.47 -3.17 -9.02
N LEU A 103 4.48 -3.41 -8.19
CA LEU A 103 5.42 -2.36 -7.77
C LEU A 103 6.23 -1.80 -8.95
N GLU A 104 6.74 -2.68 -9.82
CA GLU A 104 7.53 -2.29 -11.00
C GLU A 104 6.72 -1.38 -11.93
N GLU A 105 5.44 -1.69 -12.15
CA GLU A 105 4.53 -0.87 -12.96
C GLU A 105 4.32 0.55 -12.41
N LEU A 106 4.58 0.79 -11.13
CA LEU A 106 4.52 2.13 -10.53
C LEU A 106 5.78 2.96 -10.80
N GLY A 107 6.78 2.42 -11.50
CA GLY A 107 7.92 3.19 -12.01
C GLY A 107 8.71 3.92 -10.92
N GLY A 108 8.84 3.31 -9.74
CA GLY A 108 9.55 3.91 -8.60
C GLY A 108 8.75 4.97 -7.82
N LEU A 109 7.47 5.17 -8.11
CA LEU A 109 6.59 6.05 -7.32
C LEU A 109 6.52 5.60 -5.84
N TYR A 110 6.53 4.29 -5.60
CA TYR A 110 6.44 3.68 -4.28
C TYR A 110 7.53 2.62 -4.08
N ILE A 111 8.23 2.72 -2.94
CA ILE A 111 9.25 1.78 -2.48
C ILE A 111 8.69 1.05 -1.27
N THR A 112 8.66 -0.28 -1.34
CA THR A 112 8.14 -1.12 -0.26
C THR A 112 9.23 -1.58 0.71
N ALA A 113 8.81 -2.10 1.86
CA ALA A 113 9.65 -2.76 2.86
C ALA A 113 8.82 -3.84 3.59
N GLU A 114 9.39 -4.52 4.57
CA GLU A 114 8.64 -5.42 5.45
C GLU A 114 7.70 -4.65 6.40
N ASP A 115 6.56 -5.27 6.75
CA ASP A 115 5.71 -4.92 7.88
C ASP A 115 5.01 -6.21 8.39
N SER A 116 4.10 -6.08 9.34
CA SER A 116 3.30 -7.17 9.91
C SER A 116 2.79 -8.16 8.84
N GLY A 117 3.30 -9.39 8.91
CA GLY A 117 2.86 -10.53 8.10
C GLY A 117 3.65 -10.80 6.81
N THR A 118 4.53 -9.89 6.38
CA THR A 118 5.46 -10.15 5.26
C THR A 118 6.73 -10.81 5.72
#